data_AF-A0A1M6VMS3-F1
#
_entry.id   AF-A0A1M6VMS3-F1
#
_cell.length_a   1.000
_cell.length_b   1.000
_cell.length_c   1.000
_cell.angle_alpha   90.00
_cell.angle_beta   90.00
_cell.angle_gamma   90.00
#
_symmetry.space_group_name_H-M   'P 1'
#
loop_
_entity.id
_entity.type
_entity.pdbx_description
1 polymer ?
#
loop_
_entity_poly.entity_id
_entity_poly.type
_entity_poly.pdbx_seq_one_letter_code
_entity_poly.pdbx_strand_id
1 'polypeptide(L)' 'MCTCCGKDGKRKNLYLTEYDANAVASERRFVTGITMHVYRCPEGGGWHITSNQRQW' A
#
# COMPACT_ATOMS: atom_id res chain seq x y z
N MET A 1 -2.54 4.41 15.25
CA MET A 1 -3.04 3.09 14.83
C MET A 1 -4.06 3.35 13.73
N CYS A 2 -3.78 3.06 12.45
CA CYS A 2 -4.75 3.31 11.37
C CYS A 2 -5.64 2.08 11.18
N THR A 3 -6.92 2.33 10.91
CA THR A 3 -7.98 1.33 10.70
C THR A 3 -8.11 0.91 9.23
N CYS A 4 -7.08 1.19 8.44
CA CYS A 4 -7.08 1.00 7.00
C CYS A 4 -7.03 -0.49 6.66
N CYS A 5 -8.19 -1.05 6.37
CA CYS A 5 -8.35 -2.43 5.94
C CYS A 5 -8.47 -2.49 4.40
N GLY A 6 -7.92 -3.56 3.82
CA GLY A 6 -8.24 -3.95 2.47
C GLY A 6 -9.70 -4.41 2.35
N LYS A 7 -10.17 -4.60 1.11
CA LYS A 7 -11.53 -5.10 0.83
C LYS A 7 -11.80 -6.47 1.45
N ASP A 8 -10.74 -7.21 1.73
CA ASP A 8 -10.69 -8.51 2.37
C ASP A 8 -10.70 -8.43 3.91
N GLY A 9 -10.85 -7.25 4.50
CA GLY A 9 -10.88 -7.03 5.96
C GLY A 9 -9.50 -7.17 6.62
N LYS A 10 -8.45 -7.50 5.86
CA LYS A 10 -7.08 -7.56 6.36
C LYS A 10 -6.52 -6.14 6.49
N ARG A 11 -5.81 -5.89 7.59
CA ARG A 11 -5.07 -4.63 7.78
C ARG A 11 -4.06 -4.46 6.66
N LYS A 12 -4.09 -3.29 6.01
CA LYS A 12 -3.05 -2.94 5.02
C LYS A 12 -1.74 -2.68 5.76
N ASN A 13 -0.63 -3.08 5.15
CA ASN A 13 0.68 -2.67 5.63
C ASN A 13 0.78 -1.15 5.57
N LEU A 14 1.13 -0.56 6.71
CA LEU A 14 1.42 0.86 6.83
C LEU A 14 2.95 1.03 6.80
N TYR A 15 3.43 1.69 5.77
CA TYR A 15 4.82 2.06 5.61
C TYR A 15 5.05 3.46 6.17
N LEU A 16 6.19 3.70 6.82
CA LEU A 16 6.51 5.00 7.40
C LEU A 16 6.77 6.06 6.31
N THR A 17 7.45 5.67 5.24
CA THR A 17 7.82 6.56 4.14
C THR A 17 7.27 6.09 2.79
N GLU A 18 7.12 7.03 1.85
CA GLU A 18 6.75 6.72 0.47
C GLU A 18 7.79 5.83 -0.19
N TYR A 19 9.07 6.06 0.13
CA TYR A 19 10.20 5.30 -0.38
C TYR A 19 10.09 3.81 -0.01
N ASP A 20 9.80 3.50 1.26
CA ASP A 20 9.62 2.11 1.72
C ASP A 20 8.44 1.44 1.00
N ALA A 21 7.33 2.16 0.86
CA ALA A 21 6.15 1.66 0.15
C ALA A 21 6.46 1.39 -1.34
N ASN A 22 7.23 2.28 -1.98
CA ASN A 22 7.59 2.17 -3.39
C ASN A 22 8.61 1.06 -3.65
N ALA A 23 9.55 0.85 -2.72
CA ALA A 23 10.47 -0.29 -2.77
C ALA A 23 9.71 -1.62 -2.75
N VAL A 24 8.75 -1.79 -1.83
CA VAL A 24 7.92 -3.01 -1.78
C VAL A 24 7.00 -3.14 -2.99
N ALA A 25 6.43 -2.04 -3.48
CA ALA A 25 5.62 -2.05 -4.70
C ALA A 25 6.45 -2.52 -5.91
N SER A 26 7.69 -2.06 -6.01
CA SER A 26 8.63 -2.42 -7.08
C SER A 26 9.06 -3.89 -7.00
N GLU A 27 9.42 -4.37 -5.81
CA GLU A 27 9.74 -5.78 -5.57
C GLU A 27 8.56 -6.68 -5.93
N ARG A 28 7.36 -6.37 -5.44
CA ARG A 28 6.16 -7.15 -5.77
C ARG A 28 5.84 -7.14 -7.25
N ARG A 29 6.04 -6.01 -7.93
CA ARG A 29 5.90 -5.92 -9.39
C ARG A 29 6.90 -6.82 -10.10
N PHE A 30 8.15 -6.90 -9.61
CA PHE A 30 9.15 -7.79 -10.18
C PHE A 30 8.82 -9.27 -9.94
N VAL A 31 8.40 -9.63 -8.73
CA VAL A 31 8.12 -11.02 -8.33
C VAL A 31 6.81 -11.55 -8.92
N THR A 32 5.75 -10.73 -8.91
CA THR A 32 4.39 -11.18 -9.28
C THR A 32 3.89 -10.60 -10.60
N GLY A 33 4.57 -9.60 -11.16
CA GLY A 33 4.10 -8.84 -12.33
C GLY A 33 2.99 -7.82 -12.02
N ILE A 34 2.49 -7.78 -10.77
CA ILE A 34 1.35 -6.92 -10.41
C ILE A 34 1.85 -5.51 -10.07
N THR A 35 1.38 -4.51 -10.82
CA THR A 35 1.61 -3.10 -10.50
C THR A 35 0.84 -2.71 -9.24
N MET A 36 1.56 -2.27 -8.21
CA MET A 36 0.97 -1.69 -7.00
C MET A 36 1.17 -0.18 -7.00
N HIS A 37 0.13 0.54 -6.59
CA HIS A 37 0.11 1.99 -6.44
C HIS A 37 0.32 2.36 -4.98
N VAL A 38 1.22 3.31 -4.76
CA VAL A 38 1.53 3.87 -3.45
C VAL A 38 0.64 5.09 -3.21
N TYR A 39 0.06 5.21 -2.01
CA TYR A 39 -0.72 6.38 -1.62
C TYR A 39 -0.60 6.66 -0.12
N ARG A 40 -0.78 7.92 0.27
CA ARG A 40 -0.69 8.34 1.67
C ARG A 40 -1.91 7.87 2.43
N CYS A 41 -1.68 7.36 3.63
CA CYS A 41 -2.73 6.96 4.55
C CYS A 41 -3.58 8.19 4.96
N PRO A 42 -4.92 8.14 4.81
CA PRO A 42 -5.79 9.26 5.18
C PRO A 42 -5.99 9.39 6.69
N GLU A 43 -5.90 8.29 7.44
CA GLU A 43 -6.13 8.27 8.90
C GLU A 43 -4.84 8.28 9.74
N GLY A 44 -3.68 8.12 9.10
CA GLY A 44 -2.40 7.98 9.78
C GLY A 44 -1.25 8.64 9.03
N GLY A 45 -0.19 9.00 9.74
CA GLY A 45 1.03 9.56 9.15
C GLY A 45 1.92 8.50 8.48
N GLY A 46 1.44 7.83 7.44
CA GLY A 46 2.19 6.80 6.70
C GLY A 46 1.66 6.55 5.29
N TRP A 47 2.07 5.43 4.69
CA TRP A 47 1.87 5.10 3.28
C TRP A 47 1.36 3.67 3.09
N HIS A 48 0.53 3.46 2.08
CA HIS A 48 -0.05 2.17 1.73
C HIS A 48 0.23 1.81 0.27
N ILE A 49 0.21 0.51 -0.01
CA ILE A 49 0.26 -0.03 -1.37
C ILE A 49 -1.06 -0.70 -1.72
N THR A 50 -1.56 -0.48 -2.93
CA THR A 50 -2.77 -1.12 -3.45
C THR A 50 -2.57 -1.57 -4.89
N SER A 51 -2.90 -2.82 -5.21
CA SER A 51 -2.94 -3.28 -6.61
C SER A 51 -4.20 -2.81 -7.35
N ASN A 52 -5.17 -2.25 -6.62
CA ASN A 52 -6.46 -1.89 -7.18
C ASN A 52 -6.53 -0.39 -7.48
N GLN A 53 -6.67 -0.07 -8.77
CA GLN A 53 -6.82 1.29 -9.29
C GLN A 53 -8.16 1.98 -8.90
N ARG A 54 -9.01 1.33 -8.10
CA ARG A 54 -10.32 1.89 -7.68
C ARG A 54 -10.46 2.14 -6.18
N GLN A 55 -9.42 1.89 -5.39
CA GLN A 55 -9.49 1.95 -3.92
C GLN A 55 -8.53 3.00 -3.34
N TRP A 56 -8.53 4.19 -3.96
CA TRP A 56 -7.63 5.31 -3.65
C TRP A 56 -8.35 6.21 -2.66
#